data_AF-A0A938LVK7-F1
#
_entry.id   AF-A0A938LVK7-F1
#
_cell.length_a   1.000
_cell.length_b   1.000
_cell.length_c   1.000
_cell.angle_alpha   90.00
_cell.angle_beta   90.00
_cell.angle_gamma   90.00
#
_symmetry.space_group_name_H-M   'P 1'
#
loop_
_entity.id
_entity.type
_entity.pdbx_description
1 polymer ?
#
loop_
_entity_poly.entity_id
_entity_poly.type
_entity_poly.pdbx_seq_one_letter_code
_entity_poly.pdbx_strand_id
1 'polypeptide(L)'
;MFRRLSVLACVIGLYATVGAGAASTPVVPRQSGLRLANGLKVTSVTPSAQSPGPSGRLSIAGESGSLPRPPMAGFSPLVAIVTSDRRSTDDFDWEHALTSAYVGRPLNPPAERNFVVGVLDTGSTVDLAAGESREILGLKGRYLTPSEVPIGGVSGMIDARVTAPIGVFAAGLGAIKPDGQLDLSKLVGHTNVAALASPPIECDTGESISAIVGTPL
;
A
#
# COMPACT_ATOMS: atom_id res chain seq x y z
N MET A 1 -24.49 32.55 -20.46
CA MET A 1 -23.66 31.90 -21.50
C MET A 1 -23.03 30.67 -20.87
N PHE A 2 -23.72 29.52 -20.91
CA PHE A 2 -23.29 28.29 -20.25
C PHE A 2 -22.51 27.41 -21.25
N ARG A 3 -21.21 27.22 -21.02
CA ARG A 3 -20.42 26.20 -21.73
C ARG A 3 -20.55 24.89 -20.96
N ARG A 4 -21.20 23.90 -21.58
CA ARG A 4 -21.09 22.49 -21.21
C ARG A 4 -19.72 21.98 -21.69
N LEU A 5 -18.85 21.58 -20.78
CA LEU A 5 -17.72 20.71 -21.12
C LEU A 5 -18.14 19.26 -20.90
N SER A 6 -18.32 18.55 -22.00
CA SER A 6 -18.35 17.10 -22.05
C SER A 6 -16.91 16.61 -21.91
N VAL A 7 -16.60 15.88 -20.85
CA VAL A 7 -15.34 15.13 -20.74
C VAL A 7 -15.68 13.65 -20.80
N LEU A 8 -15.15 13.02 -21.85
CA LEU A 8 -15.14 11.58 -22.07
C LEU A 8 -14.42 10.90 -20.89
N ALA A 9 -15.13 10.07 -20.14
CA ALA A 9 -14.52 9.20 -19.14
C ALA A 9 -13.78 8.06 -19.85
N CYS A 10 -12.44 8.07 -19.79
CA CYS A 10 -11.63 6.90 -20.11
C CYS A 10 -11.36 6.15 -18.80
N VAL A 11 -12.19 5.15 -18.51
CA VAL A 11 -12.03 4.26 -17.36
C VAL A 11 -11.07 3.15 -17.76
N ILE A 12 -9.87 3.12 -17.17
CA ILE A 12 -8.96 1.97 -17.28
C ILE A 12 -9.24 1.04 -16.09
N GLY A 13 -10.06 0.03 -16.32
CA GLY A 13 -10.28 -1.06 -15.38
C GLY A 13 -9.12 -2.04 -15.41
N LEU A 14 -8.39 -2.19 -14.29
CA LEU A 14 -7.39 -3.24 -14.12
C LEU A 14 -8.11 -4.56 -13.83
N TYR A 15 -8.25 -5.44 -14.84
CA TYR A 15 -8.76 -6.80 -14.65
C TYR A 15 -7.62 -7.71 -14.17
N ALA A 16 -7.69 -8.19 -12.94
CA ALA A 16 -6.85 -9.28 -12.46
C ALA A 16 -7.59 -10.61 -12.61
N THR A 17 -7.06 -11.50 -13.45
CA THR A 17 -7.52 -12.88 -13.58
C THR A 17 -6.94 -13.71 -12.42
N VAL A 18 -7.81 -14.21 -11.55
CA VAL A 18 -7.41 -15.13 -10.48
C VAL A 18 -7.39 -16.55 -11.05
N GLY A 19 -6.19 -17.05 -11.33
CA GLY A 19 -5.95 -18.45 -11.63
C GLY A 19 -6.05 -19.29 -10.35
N ALA A 20 -7.01 -20.21 -10.31
CA ALA A 20 -7.09 -21.24 -9.28
C ALA A 20 -5.93 -22.24 -9.46
N GLY A 21 -5.09 -22.37 -8.43
CA GLY A 21 -4.01 -23.36 -8.38
C GLY A 21 -3.83 -23.85 -6.94
N ALA A 22 -3.93 -25.17 -6.75
CA ALA A 22 -3.99 -25.84 -5.47
C ALA A 22 -2.65 -25.95 -4.71
N ALA A 23 -2.79 -26.19 -3.41
CA ALA A 23 -1.85 -26.48 -2.32
C ALA A 23 -0.43 -27.04 -2.63
N SER A 24 0.58 -26.64 -1.84
CA SER A 24 1.09 -27.41 -0.67
C SER A 24 2.52 -27.03 -0.17
N THR A 25 2.65 -26.85 1.16
CA THR A 25 3.83 -27.15 2.04
C THR A 25 5.16 -26.36 1.87
N PRO A 26 6.18 -26.57 2.74
CA PRO A 26 6.46 -25.78 3.95
C PRO A 26 7.72 -24.89 3.82
N VAL A 27 7.92 -24.03 4.83
CA VAL A 27 9.06 -23.09 4.94
C VAL A 27 10.40 -23.82 5.11
N VAL A 28 11.39 -23.48 4.28
CA VAL A 28 12.82 -23.78 4.49
C VAL A 28 13.61 -22.48 4.42
N PRO A 29 14.49 -22.17 5.40
CA PRO A 29 15.31 -20.97 5.36
C PRO A 29 16.37 -21.09 4.25
N ARG A 30 16.33 -20.17 3.28
CA ARG A 30 17.31 -20.08 2.19
C ARG A 30 18.64 -19.55 2.70
N GLN A 31 19.61 -20.46 2.90
CA GLN A 31 21.02 -20.11 2.85
C GLN A 31 21.48 -20.11 1.39
N SER A 32 21.93 -18.96 0.90
CA SER A 32 22.47 -18.78 -0.46
C SER A 32 23.83 -19.47 -0.57
N GLY A 33 23.84 -20.71 -1.08
CA GLY A 33 25.07 -21.43 -1.41
C GLY A 33 24.82 -22.36 -2.59
N LEU A 34 25.72 -22.36 -3.57
CA LEU A 34 25.68 -23.28 -4.70
C LEU A 34 25.96 -24.70 -4.16
N ARG A 35 24.91 -25.51 -4.01
CA ARG A 35 25.02 -26.89 -3.52
C ARG A 35 25.07 -27.84 -4.71
N LEU A 36 26.04 -28.73 -4.69
CA LEU A 36 26.11 -29.86 -5.60
C LEU A 36 25.32 -31.03 -5.00
N ALA A 37 24.95 -32.01 -5.83
CA ALA A 37 24.31 -33.25 -5.34
C ALA A 37 25.18 -33.93 -4.28
N ASN A 38 24.55 -34.69 -3.36
CA ASN A 38 25.20 -35.42 -2.25
C ASN A 38 25.84 -34.55 -1.15
N GLY A 39 25.35 -33.32 -0.93
CA GLY A 39 25.75 -32.50 0.22
C GLY A 39 27.12 -31.83 0.10
N LEU A 40 27.71 -31.85 -1.09
CA LEU A 40 28.98 -31.17 -1.37
C LEU A 40 28.79 -29.66 -1.48
N LYS A 41 29.64 -28.91 -0.77
CA LYS A 41 29.67 -27.45 -0.76
C LYS A 41 30.91 -26.95 -1.50
N VAL A 42 30.72 -26.09 -2.50
CA VAL A 42 31.84 -25.42 -3.18
C VAL A 42 32.43 -24.38 -2.23
N THR A 43 33.67 -24.57 -1.80
CA THR A 43 34.37 -23.67 -0.87
C THR A 43 35.33 -22.70 -1.56
N SER A 44 35.78 -23.01 -2.79
CA SER A 44 36.59 -22.12 -3.62
C SER A 44 36.58 -22.57 -5.08
N VAL A 45 36.65 -21.62 -6.01
CA VAL A 45 36.89 -21.89 -7.44
C VAL A 45 38.22 -21.24 -7.80
N THR A 46 39.24 -22.04 -8.06
CA THR A 46 40.54 -21.56 -8.52
C THR A 46 40.65 -21.82 -10.03
N PRO A 47 40.60 -20.79 -10.88
CA PRO A 47 40.74 -20.98 -12.32
C PRO A 47 42.15 -21.50 -12.61
N SER A 48 42.26 -22.62 -13.33
CA SER A 48 43.54 -23.14 -13.79
C SER A 48 44.14 -22.21 -14.84
N ALA A 49 45.44 -21.94 -14.77
CA ALA A 49 46.16 -21.24 -15.83
C ALA A 49 45.98 -22.00 -17.16
N GLN A 50 45.37 -21.33 -18.14
CA GLN A 50 45.04 -21.90 -19.42
C GLN A 50 46.32 -21.95 -20.29
N SER A 51 46.72 -23.13 -20.76
CA SER A 51 47.74 -23.23 -21.82
C SER A 51 47.28 -22.42 -23.04
N PRO A 52 48.19 -21.72 -23.75
CA PRO A 52 47.84 -20.87 -24.88
C PRO A 52 47.45 -21.74 -26.09
N GLY A 53 46.19 -22.19 -26.10
CA GLY A 53 45.51 -22.69 -27.28
C GLY A 53 45.01 -21.52 -28.14
N PRO A 54 44.73 -21.76 -29.43
CA PRO A 54 44.39 -20.69 -30.38
C PRO A 54 43.20 -19.89 -29.85
N SER A 55 43.31 -18.56 -29.90
CA SER A 55 42.36 -17.57 -29.39
C SER A 55 40.92 -17.81 -29.89
N GLY A 56 40.24 -18.77 -29.26
CA GLY A 56 38.81 -18.93 -29.29
C GLY A 56 38.22 -17.91 -28.34
N ARG A 57 37.64 -16.85 -28.89
CA ARG A 57 36.94 -15.82 -28.12
C ARG A 57 35.75 -16.51 -27.44
N LEU A 58 35.86 -16.74 -26.14
CA LEU A 58 34.72 -17.15 -25.31
C LEU A 58 33.76 -15.95 -25.24
N SER A 59 32.77 -15.92 -26.14
CA SER A 59 31.61 -15.07 -25.95
C SER A 59 30.76 -15.72 -24.87
N ILE A 60 30.84 -15.20 -23.65
CA ILE A 60 29.74 -15.36 -22.70
C ILE A 60 28.58 -14.64 -23.37
N ALA A 61 27.60 -15.39 -23.87
CA ALA A 61 26.30 -14.84 -24.16
C ALA A 61 25.75 -14.36 -22.81
N GLY A 62 26.03 -13.10 -22.48
CA GLY A 62 25.36 -12.44 -21.39
C GLY A 62 23.90 -12.43 -21.79
N GLU A 63 23.11 -13.33 -21.20
CA GLU A 63 21.67 -13.12 -21.18
C GLU A 63 21.47 -11.70 -20.68
N SER A 64 20.88 -10.85 -21.51
CA SER A 64 20.29 -9.59 -21.11
C SER A 64 19.05 -9.87 -20.27
N GLY A 65 19.17 -10.76 -19.28
CA GLY A 65 18.20 -10.89 -18.21
C GLY A 65 18.42 -9.67 -17.35
N SER A 66 17.51 -8.70 -17.41
CA SER A 66 17.45 -7.69 -16.37
C SER A 66 17.32 -8.46 -15.05
N LEU A 67 18.41 -8.57 -14.29
CA LEU A 67 18.32 -9.01 -12.90
C LEU A 67 17.21 -8.19 -12.27
N PRO A 68 16.22 -8.80 -11.61
CA PRO A 68 15.13 -8.05 -11.00
C PRO A 68 15.76 -7.00 -10.10
N ARG A 69 15.67 -5.74 -10.52
CA ARG A 69 16.20 -4.63 -9.75
C ARG A 69 15.26 -4.50 -8.57
N PRO A 70 15.73 -4.71 -7.33
CA PRO A 70 14.90 -4.40 -6.19
C PRO A 70 14.48 -2.92 -6.35
N PRO A 71 13.20 -2.58 -6.11
CA PRO A 71 12.73 -1.21 -6.19
C PRO A 71 13.67 -0.33 -5.35
N MET A 72 14.32 0.66 -5.98
CA MET A 72 15.26 1.52 -5.26
C MET A 72 14.56 2.43 -4.23
N ALA A 73 13.23 2.49 -4.27
CA ALA A 73 12.39 3.27 -3.36
C ALA A 73 12.13 2.60 -2.00
N GLY A 74 12.71 1.43 -1.72
CA GLY A 74 12.41 0.68 -0.49
C GLY A 74 11.06 -0.04 -0.56
N PHE A 75 10.76 -0.82 0.48
CA PHE A 75 9.50 -1.55 0.57
C PHE A 75 8.40 -0.61 1.06
N SER A 76 7.40 -0.34 0.23
CA SER A 76 6.16 0.36 0.60
C SER A 76 5.06 -0.68 0.82
N PRO A 77 4.80 -1.12 2.07
CA PRO A 77 3.80 -2.13 2.34
C PRO A 77 2.41 -1.67 1.90
N LEU A 78 1.77 -2.45 1.04
CA LEU A 78 0.37 -2.24 0.69
C LEU A 78 -0.53 -2.86 1.77
N VAL A 79 -1.54 -2.10 2.18
CA VAL A 79 -2.51 -2.48 3.20
C VAL A 79 -3.93 -2.19 2.73
N ALA A 80 -4.88 -3.02 3.15
CA ALA A 80 -6.29 -2.72 3.01
C ALA A 80 -6.70 -1.79 4.16
N ILE A 81 -7.33 -0.67 3.84
CA ILE A 81 -7.67 0.41 4.76
C ILE A 81 -9.18 0.58 4.79
N VAL A 82 -9.73 0.72 6.00
CA VAL A 82 -11.13 1.04 6.23
C VAL A 82 -11.27 1.98 7.43
N THR A 83 -12.39 2.70 7.49
CA THR A 83 -12.65 3.72 8.52
C THR A 83 -13.90 3.40 9.32
N SER A 84 -13.99 4.00 10.51
CA SER A 84 -15.19 3.95 11.35
C SER A 84 -15.47 5.28 12.05
N ASP A 85 -16.66 5.42 12.61
CA ASP A 85 -17.05 6.53 13.48
C ASP A 85 -16.52 6.42 14.93
N ARG A 86 -15.63 5.45 15.23
CA ARG A 86 -15.07 5.29 16.58
C ARG A 86 -14.18 6.48 16.92
N ARG A 87 -14.63 7.24 17.90
CA ARG A 87 -13.95 8.37 18.55
C ARG A 87 -14.18 8.34 20.04
N SER A 88 -13.39 9.08 20.82
CA SER A 88 -13.71 9.22 22.25
C SER A 88 -15.06 9.92 22.44
N THR A 89 -15.76 9.56 23.51
CA THR A 89 -17.03 10.19 23.92
C THR A 89 -16.81 11.30 24.95
N ASP A 90 -15.59 11.40 25.50
CA ASP A 90 -15.19 12.47 26.39
C ASP A 90 -14.56 13.60 25.56
N ASP A 91 -15.11 14.81 25.68
CA ASP A 91 -14.65 15.99 24.94
C ASP A 91 -13.24 16.44 25.36
N PHE A 92 -12.74 15.94 26.50
CA PHE A 92 -11.39 16.20 27.02
C PHE A 92 -10.42 15.04 26.79
N ASP A 93 -10.85 13.97 26.13
CA ASP A 93 -9.99 12.86 25.76
C ASP A 93 -9.47 13.05 24.33
N TRP A 94 -8.25 13.58 24.27
CA TRP A 94 -7.51 13.82 23.02
C TRP A 94 -6.49 12.72 22.74
N GLU A 95 -6.48 11.63 23.53
CA GLU A 95 -5.52 10.56 23.35
C GLU A 95 -5.91 9.68 22.17
N HIS A 96 -4.93 9.37 21.33
CA HIS A 96 -5.11 8.31 20.34
C HIS A 96 -5.15 6.96 21.06
N ALA A 97 -6.01 6.05 20.60
CA ALA A 97 -6.13 4.71 21.17
C ALA A 97 -5.92 3.64 20.11
N LEU A 98 -4.87 2.82 20.28
CA LEU A 98 -4.63 1.63 19.47
C LEU A 98 -5.66 0.54 19.77
N THR A 99 -6.06 -0.20 18.75
CA THR A 99 -7.02 -1.30 18.85
C THR A 99 -6.60 -2.48 17.99
N SER A 100 -6.78 -3.69 18.53
CA SER A 100 -6.49 -4.95 17.84
C SER A 100 -7.70 -5.53 17.09
N ALA A 101 -8.78 -4.75 16.95
CA ALA A 101 -10.00 -5.17 16.28
C ALA A 101 -10.69 -3.98 15.61
N TYR A 102 -11.46 -4.24 14.56
CA TYR A 102 -12.38 -3.27 13.97
C TYR A 102 -13.50 -2.92 14.96
N VAL A 103 -13.65 -1.64 15.27
CA VAL A 103 -14.63 -1.12 16.23
C VAL A 103 -15.31 0.11 15.66
N GLY A 104 -16.55 0.38 16.11
CA GLY A 104 -17.37 1.47 15.58
C GLY A 104 -18.22 1.05 14.37
N ARG A 105 -18.93 2.01 13.79
CA ARG A 105 -19.73 1.85 12.57
C ARG A 105 -18.95 2.35 11.37
N PRO A 106 -19.04 1.69 10.20
CA PRO A 106 -18.36 2.16 8.99
C PRO A 106 -18.77 3.58 8.62
N LEU A 107 -17.79 4.42 8.24
CA LEU A 107 -18.11 5.73 7.68
C LEU A 107 -18.83 5.61 6.33
N ASN A 108 -18.56 4.52 5.60
CA ASN A 108 -19.24 4.15 4.37
C ASN A 108 -19.59 2.64 4.36
N PRO A 109 -20.81 2.24 4.77
CA PRO A 109 -21.18 0.83 4.87
C PRO A 109 -21.50 0.20 3.49
N PRO A 110 -21.22 -1.11 3.30
CA PRO A 110 -20.57 -2.03 4.22
C PRO A 110 -19.02 -1.94 4.18
N ALA A 111 -18.37 -2.06 5.34
CA ALA A 111 -16.91 -1.96 5.47
C ALA A 111 -16.15 -3.09 4.77
N GLU A 112 -16.78 -4.25 4.62
CA GLU A 112 -16.24 -5.42 3.93
C GLU A 112 -16.03 -5.17 2.42
N ARG A 113 -16.70 -4.16 1.85
CA ARG A 113 -16.64 -3.83 0.42
C ARG A 113 -16.09 -2.44 0.15
N ASN A 114 -16.28 -1.50 1.08
CA ASN A 114 -15.83 -0.13 0.96
C ASN A 114 -14.51 0.07 1.70
N PHE A 115 -13.47 -0.59 1.21
CA PHE A 115 -12.10 -0.42 1.66
C PHE A 115 -11.23 0.01 0.49
N VAL A 116 -10.06 0.57 0.78
CA VAL A 116 -9.08 0.96 -0.25
C VAL A 116 -7.77 0.23 0.00
N VAL A 117 -7.02 -0.05 -1.07
CA VAL A 117 -5.63 -0.51 -0.93
C VAL A 117 -4.74 0.72 -0.99
N GLY A 118 -4.06 1.00 0.12
CA GLY A 118 -3.14 2.13 0.24
C GLY A 118 -1.77 1.70 0.72
N VAL A 119 -0.93 2.69 1.02
CA VAL A 119 0.44 2.49 1.47
C VAL A 119 0.50 2.70 2.99
N LEU A 120 1.15 1.77 3.70
CA LEU A 120 1.60 2.02 5.06
C LEU A 120 2.95 2.73 5.00
N ASP A 121 2.97 3.99 5.39
CA ASP A 121 4.15 4.86 5.33
C ASP A 121 4.58 5.28 6.74
N THR A 122 5.65 4.66 7.23
CA THR A 122 6.23 4.99 8.54
C THR A 122 6.89 6.37 8.59
N GLY A 123 7.13 7.00 7.44
CA GLY A 123 7.61 8.38 7.34
C GLY A 123 6.48 9.40 7.40
N SER A 124 5.22 8.98 7.23
CA SER A 124 4.06 9.87 7.34
C SER A 124 3.61 10.01 8.79
N THR A 125 3.36 11.26 9.19
CA THR A 125 2.79 11.62 10.50
C THR A 125 1.27 11.68 10.48
N VAL A 126 0.65 11.52 9.30
CA VAL A 126 -0.79 11.65 9.08
C VAL A 126 -1.33 10.47 8.30
N ASP A 127 -2.59 10.14 8.55
CA ASP A 127 -3.38 9.32 7.65
C ASP A 127 -4.00 10.22 6.58
N LEU A 128 -3.96 9.79 5.33
CA LEU A 128 -4.43 10.56 4.19
C LEU A 128 -5.27 9.68 3.27
N ALA A 129 -6.39 10.19 2.80
CA ALA A 129 -7.07 9.66 1.62
C ALA A 129 -7.35 10.78 0.61
N ALA A 130 -7.05 10.51 -0.65
CA ALA A 130 -7.19 11.45 -1.73
C ALA A 130 -8.17 10.96 -2.80
N GLY A 131 -8.70 11.90 -3.58
CA GLY A 131 -9.56 11.62 -4.73
C GLY A 131 -10.74 10.69 -4.41
N GLU A 132 -10.93 9.63 -5.19
CA GLU A 132 -12.01 8.66 -5.00
C GLU A 132 -11.88 7.86 -3.69
N SER A 133 -10.64 7.66 -3.21
CA SER A 133 -10.38 6.86 -2.01
C SER A 133 -11.02 7.49 -0.77
N ARG A 134 -11.04 8.82 -0.68
CA ARG A 134 -11.72 9.53 0.41
C ARG A 134 -13.24 9.29 0.39
N GLU A 135 -13.83 9.12 -0.79
CA GLU A 135 -15.27 8.84 -0.94
C GLU A 135 -15.60 7.40 -0.56
N ILE A 136 -14.75 6.44 -0.97
CA ILE A 136 -14.85 5.03 -0.59
C ILE A 136 -14.71 4.89 0.92
N LEU A 137 -13.74 5.57 1.53
CA LEU A 137 -13.53 5.59 2.99
C LEU A 137 -14.51 6.49 3.75
N GLY A 138 -15.48 7.13 3.08
CA GLY A 138 -16.49 7.95 3.76
C GLY A 138 -15.96 9.22 4.44
N LEU A 139 -14.78 9.72 4.06
CA LEU A 139 -14.23 10.98 4.55
C LEU A 139 -14.94 12.17 3.89
N LYS A 140 -16.19 12.40 4.31
CA LYS A 140 -17.09 13.41 3.72
C LYS A 140 -18.15 13.91 4.69
N GLY A 141 -18.79 15.01 4.29
CA GLY A 141 -19.92 15.59 5.01
C GLY A 141 -19.57 15.88 6.47
N ARG A 142 -20.35 15.32 7.40
CA ARG A 142 -20.20 15.55 8.85
C ARG A 142 -18.88 15.05 9.45
N TYR A 143 -18.13 14.23 8.73
CA TYR A 143 -16.84 13.72 9.20
C TYR A 143 -15.67 14.64 8.82
N LEU A 144 -15.91 15.70 8.05
CA LEU A 144 -14.91 16.73 7.76
C LEU A 144 -15.15 17.96 8.62
N THR A 145 -14.06 18.53 9.14
CA THR A 145 -14.07 19.84 9.77
C THR A 145 -13.92 20.94 8.70
N PRO A 146 -14.18 22.21 9.05
CA PRO A 146 -13.83 23.35 8.19
C PRO A 146 -12.32 23.61 8.08
N SER A 147 -11.49 22.94 8.87
CA SER A 147 -10.04 23.15 8.90
C SER A 147 -9.36 22.49 7.72
N GLU A 148 -8.44 23.23 7.11
CA GLU A 148 -7.58 22.77 6.02
C GLU A 148 -6.11 22.91 6.45
N VAL A 149 -5.28 21.97 6.04
CA VAL A 149 -3.84 21.93 6.30
C VAL A 149 -3.12 21.71 4.98
N PRO A 150 -2.09 22.52 4.67
CA PRO A 150 -1.31 22.30 3.47
C PRO A 150 -0.41 21.08 3.67
N ILE A 151 -0.55 20.09 2.77
CA ILE A 151 0.34 18.93 2.69
C ILE A 151 1.30 19.10 1.53
N GLY A 152 2.56 18.75 1.76
CA GLY A 152 3.65 18.97 0.82
C GLY A 152 4.33 17.68 0.38
N GLY A 153 4.74 17.65 -0.89
CA GLY A 153 5.55 16.60 -1.47
C GLY A 153 6.48 17.14 -2.54
N VAL A 154 7.15 16.24 -3.25
CA VAL A 154 8.10 16.60 -4.32
C VAL A 154 7.41 17.37 -5.46
N SER A 155 6.13 17.11 -5.70
CA SER A 155 5.32 17.76 -6.74
C SER A 155 4.67 19.08 -6.31
N GLY A 156 4.87 19.54 -5.06
CA GLY A 156 4.32 20.80 -4.56
C GLY A 156 3.45 20.64 -3.33
N MET A 157 2.54 21.60 -3.13
CA MET A 157 1.64 21.67 -1.97
C MET A 157 0.19 21.55 -2.43
N ILE A 158 -0.65 20.90 -1.62
CA ILE A 158 -2.10 20.87 -1.79
C ILE A 158 -2.77 21.04 -0.43
N ASP A 159 -3.90 21.74 -0.39
CA ASP A 159 -4.70 21.87 0.84
C ASP A 159 -5.59 20.64 1.02
N ALA A 160 -5.44 19.98 2.17
CA ALA A 160 -6.25 18.83 2.56
C ALA A 160 -7.15 19.20 3.75
N ARG A 161 -8.37 18.68 3.76
CA ARG A 161 -9.32 18.88 4.87
C ARG A 161 -9.04 17.93 6.00
N VAL A 162 -9.17 18.43 7.23
CA VAL A 162 -9.00 17.63 8.45
C VAL A 162 -10.33 16.99 8.83
N THR A 163 -10.33 15.69 9.14
CA THR A 163 -11.53 15.00 9.64
C THR A 163 -11.81 15.37 11.09
N ALA A 164 -13.07 15.23 11.52
CA ALA A 164 -13.35 15.03 12.94
C ALA A 164 -12.64 13.73 13.42
N PRO A 165 -12.45 13.51 14.73
CA PRO A 165 -11.88 12.27 15.23
C PRO A 165 -12.66 11.05 14.72
N ILE A 166 -11.93 10.08 14.16
CA ILE A 166 -12.44 8.84 13.58
C ILE A 166 -11.56 7.65 13.99
N GLY A 167 -11.95 6.45 13.57
CA GLY A 167 -11.09 5.28 13.60
C GLY A 167 -10.57 4.95 12.20
N VAL A 168 -9.28 4.69 12.09
CA VAL A 168 -8.62 4.20 10.87
C VAL A 168 -8.04 2.82 11.16
N PHE A 169 -8.32 1.87 10.27
CA PHE A 169 -7.97 0.47 10.43
C PHE A 169 -7.29 -0.04 9.18
N ALA A 170 -6.29 -0.89 9.39
CA ALA A 170 -5.53 -1.49 8.32
C ALA A 170 -5.28 -2.98 8.58
N ALA A 171 -5.13 -3.73 7.50
CA ALA A 171 -4.56 -5.07 7.53
C ALA A 171 -3.73 -5.31 6.27
N GLY A 172 -2.80 -6.26 6.34
CA GLY A 172 -2.11 -6.74 5.14
C GLY A 172 -3.10 -7.35 4.13
N LEU A 173 -2.69 -7.42 2.86
CA LEU A 173 -3.56 -7.88 1.76
C LEU A 173 -4.11 -9.32 1.94
N GLY A 174 -3.51 -10.14 2.80
CA GLY A 174 -4.06 -11.45 3.19
C GLY A 174 -5.37 -11.40 4.01
N ALA A 175 -5.84 -10.19 4.36
CA ALA A 175 -7.17 -9.98 4.92
C ALA A 175 -8.27 -9.87 3.85
N ILE A 176 -7.91 -9.68 2.57
CA ILE A 176 -8.87 -9.71 1.47
C ILE A 176 -9.16 -11.16 1.14
N LYS A 177 -10.43 -11.55 1.27
CA LYS A 177 -10.91 -12.90 0.99
C LYS A 177 -10.94 -13.16 -0.53
N PRO A 178 -11.01 -14.43 -0.96
CA PRO A 178 -11.10 -14.76 -2.39
C PRO A 178 -12.30 -14.16 -3.12
N ASP A 179 -13.37 -13.80 -2.41
CA ASP A 179 -14.55 -13.13 -2.96
C ASP A 179 -14.39 -11.60 -3.06
N GLY A 180 -13.20 -11.08 -2.76
CA GLY A 180 -12.87 -9.66 -2.79
C GLY A 180 -13.30 -8.89 -1.54
N GLN A 181 -13.93 -9.54 -0.55
CA GLN A 181 -14.38 -8.87 0.67
C GLN A 181 -13.27 -8.81 1.73
N LEU A 182 -13.21 -7.71 2.47
CA LEU A 182 -12.29 -7.55 3.57
C LEU A 182 -12.76 -8.34 4.81
N ASP A 183 -11.85 -9.11 5.40
CA ASP A 183 -12.06 -9.77 6.68
C ASP A 183 -11.82 -8.79 7.84
N LEU A 184 -12.91 -8.21 8.36
CA LEU A 184 -12.83 -7.21 9.44
C LEU A 184 -12.22 -7.76 10.74
N SER A 185 -12.20 -9.08 10.93
CA SER A 185 -11.60 -9.70 12.12
C SER A 185 -10.07 -9.63 12.14
N LYS A 186 -9.44 -9.32 11.00
CA LYS A 186 -7.98 -9.22 10.86
C LYS A 186 -7.45 -7.79 10.95
N LEU A 187 -8.34 -6.82 11.14
CA LEU A 187 -7.99 -5.42 11.17
C LEU A 187 -7.41 -5.01 12.52
N VAL A 188 -6.35 -4.23 12.46
CA VAL A 188 -5.82 -3.46 13.58
C VAL A 188 -5.93 -1.98 13.23
N GLY A 189 -5.99 -1.11 14.22
CA GLY A 189 -6.15 0.31 13.94
C GLY A 189 -5.83 1.20 15.11
N HIS A 190 -6.06 2.48 14.87
CA HIS A 190 -6.05 3.52 15.87
C HIS A 190 -7.36 4.30 15.79
N THR A 191 -7.79 4.81 16.93
CA THR A 191 -9.07 5.49 17.09
C THR A 191 -8.83 6.82 17.78
N ASN A 192 -9.82 7.70 17.67
CA ASN A 192 -9.71 9.08 18.13
C ASN A 192 -8.62 9.87 17.37
N VAL A 193 -8.42 9.54 16.09
CA VAL A 193 -7.42 10.19 15.22
C VAL A 193 -8.09 11.12 14.21
N ALA A 194 -7.40 12.21 13.87
CA ALA A 194 -7.76 13.05 12.73
C ALA A 194 -6.95 12.59 11.51
N ALA A 195 -7.65 12.35 10.40
CA ALA A 195 -7.06 12.05 9.11
C ALA A 195 -7.25 13.23 8.15
N LEU A 196 -6.54 13.18 7.04
CA LEU A 196 -6.63 14.16 5.97
C LEU A 196 -7.44 13.61 4.80
N ALA A 197 -8.32 14.45 4.27
CA ALA A 197 -9.10 14.21 3.08
C ALA A 197 -8.71 15.23 2.02
N SER A 198 -7.98 14.79 1.00
CA SER A 198 -7.48 15.65 -0.08
C SER A 198 -8.31 15.49 -1.35
N PRO A 199 -8.41 16.54 -2.19
CA PRO A 199 -8.70 16.34 -3.61
C PRO A 199 -7.73 15.33 -4.26
N PRO A 200 -8.02 14.84 -5.49
CA PRO A 200 -7.08 14.00 -6.23
C PRO A 200 -5.67 14.62 -6.25
N ILE A 201 -4.68 13.82 -5.88
CA ILE A 201 -3.26 14.19 -5.97
C ILE A 201 -2.69 13.39 -7.12
N GLU A 202 -2.45 14.07 -8.24
CA GLU A 202 -1.92 13.47 -9.46
C GLU A 202 -0.43 13.78 -9.55
N CYS A 203 0.35 12.77 -9.94
CA CYS A 203 1.74 12.93 -10.35
C CYS A 203 1.79 13.22 -11.84
N ASP A 204 2.80 13.97 -12.30
CA ASP A 204 3.00 14.30 -13.72
C ASP A 204 3.13 13.07 -14.63
N THR A 205 3.40 11.92 -14.04
CA THR A 205 3.54 10.59 -14.67
C THR A 205 2.22 9.79 -14.75
N GLY A 206 1.11 10.35 -14.24
CA GLY A 206 -0.23 9.78 -14.31
C GLY A 206 -0.61 8.87 -13.13
N GLU A 207 0.30 8.58 -12.21
CA GLU A 207 -0.04 7.97 -10.93
C GLU A 207 -0.84 8.94 -10.07
N SER A 208 -1.70 8.40 -9.20
CA SER A 208 -2.41 9.20 -8.20
C SER A 208 -2.25 8.58 -6.82
N ILE A 209 -2.19 9.45 -5.82
CA ILE A 209 -2.19 9.00 -4.42
C ILE A 209 -3.62 8.55 -4.08
N SER A 210 -3.75 7.32 -3.58
CA SER A 210 -5.03 6.76 -3.13
C SER A 210 -5.21 7.03 -1.64
N ALA A 211 -4.52 6.27 -0.80
CA ALA A 211 -4.54 6.42 0.65
C ALA A 211 -3.21 6.04 1.26
N ILE A 212 -2.88 6.71 2.36
CA ILE A 212 -1.69 6.51 3.18
C ILE A 212 -2.15 6.31 4.61
N VAL A 213 -1.64 5.28 5.27
CA VAL A 213 -1.72 5.13 6.72
C VAL A 213 -0.35 5.50 7.27
N GLY A 214 -0.33 6.53 8.12
CA GLY A 214 0.87 6.97 8.79
C GLY A 214 1.14 6.18 10.05
N THR A 215 2.29 6.45 10.67
CA THR A 215 2.54 6.07 12.06
C THR A 215 2.70 7.33 12.88
N PRO A 216 1.59 8.00 13.27
CA PRO A 216 1.69 9.16 14.15
C PRO A 216 2.36 8.74 15.45
N LEU A 217 3.53 9.34 15.73
CA LEU A 217 4.30 9.16 16.97
C LEU A 217 3.78 10.08 18.08
#